data_AF-C5J3Q3-F1
#
_entry.id   AF-C5J3Q3-F1
#
_cell.length_a   1.000
_cell.length_b   1.000
_cell.length_c   1.000
_cell.angle_alpha   90.00
_cell.angle_beta   90.00
_cell.angle_gamma   90.00
#
_symmetry.space_group_name_H-M   'P 1'
#
loop_
_entity.id
_entity.type
_entity.pdbx_description
1 polymer ?
#
loop_
_entity_poly.entity_id
_entity_poly.type
_entity_poly.pdbx_seq_one_letter_code
_entity_poly.pdbx_strand_id
1 'polypeptide(L)'
;LLGLCSGDHAYKIDDIPATYKELLPKEAKNYLNSLSKTDKAAIMEIAKNFAKYRALAALKAKAPELGDRIEKYRQNIQTRIDALGPEAKKYANDVVAMAHKIHVSIADGKKLTPADLK
;
A
#
# COMPACT_ATOMS: atom_id res chain seq x y z
N LEU A 1 -1.16 2.58 -6.01
CA LEU A 1 -1.85 2.89 -4.72
C LEU A 1 -2.93 1.87 -4.31
N LEU A 2 -3.19 0.82 -5.11
CA LEU A 2 -3.83 -0.44 -4.70
C LEU A 2 -2.80 -1.59 -4.60
N GLY A 3 -1.57 -1.27 -4.22
CA GLY A 3 -0.50 -2.26 -4.11
C GLY A 3 -0.62 -3.10 -2.84
N LEU A 4 -1.78 -3.71 -2.63
CA LEU A 4 -2.07 -4.56 -1.48
C LEU A 4 -2.47 -5.96 -1.92
N CYS A 5 -2.45 -6.28 -3.20
CA CYS A 5 -2.80 -7.59 -3.71
C CYS A 5 -2.18 -7.81 -5.09
N SER A 6 -1.61 -8.99 -5.32
CA SER A 6 -1.58 -9.59 -6.66
C SER A 6 -2.95 -10.17 -6.96
N GLY A 7 -3.24 -10.46 -8.23
CA GLY A 7 -4.51 -11.07 -8.60
C GLY A 7 -4.89 -12.25 -7.69
N ASP A 8 -3.95 -13.09 -7.30
CA ASP A 8 -4.26 -14.35 -6.62
C ASP A 8 -3.77 -14.43 -5.16
N HIS A 9 -3.18 -13.35 -4.63
CA HIS A 9 -2.68 -13.31 -3.25
C HIS A 9 -3.04 -12.00 -2.55
N ALA A 10 -3.78 -12.12 -1.45
CA ALA A 10 -4.02 -10.99 -0.55
C ALA A 10 -2.75 -10.72 0.26
N TYR A 11 -2.15 -9.55 0.08
CA TYR A 11 -0.94 -9.14 0.79
C TYR A 11 -1.11 -9.29 2.30
N LYS A 12 -0.16 -9.99 2.91
CA LYS A 12 0.01 -10.09 4.34
C LYS A 12 1.30 -9.36 4.71
N ILE A 13 1.35 -8.89 5.94
CA ILE A 13 2.58 -8.32 6.48
C ILE A 13 3.76 -9.31 6.34
N ASP A 14 3.48 -10.62 6.37
CA ASP A 14 4.46 -11.70 6.23
C ASP A 14 5.11 -11.83 4.86
N ASP A 15 4.53 -11.23 3.82
CA ASP A 15 5.12 -11.20 2.48
C ASP A 15 6.23 -10.14 2.36
N ILE A 16 6.36 -9.27 3.37
CA ILE A 16 7.39 -8.23 3.44
C ILE A 16 8.65 -8.86 4.04
N PRO A 17 9.83 -8.73 3.39
CA PRO A 17 11.07 -9.23 3.96
C PRO A 17 11.31 -8.64 5.35
N ALA A 18 11.84 -9.47 6.28
CA ALA A 18 11.95 -9.12 7.69
C ALA A 18 12.66 -7.78 7.95
N THR A 19 13.74 -7.51 7.20
CA THR A 19 14.50 -6.26 7.25
C THR A 19 13.67 -5.01 6.93
N TYR A 20 12.58 -5.16 6.18
CA TYR A 20 11.67 -4.05 5.82
C TYR A 20 10.42 -4.00 6.69
N LYS A 21 10.00 -5.12 7.29
CA LYS A 21 8.91 -5.14 8.29
C LYS A 21 9.19 -4.22 9.48
N GLU A 22 10.44 -4.16 9.92
CA GLU A 22 10.85 -3.31 11.04
C GLU A 22 10.71 -1.83 10.70
N LEU A 23 10.95 -1.47 9.43
CA LEU A 23 10.89 -0.11 8.91
C LEU A 23 9.46 0.39 8.64
N LEU A 24 8.45 -0.48 8.68
CA LEU A 24 7.07 -0.07 8.48
C LEU A 24 6.60 0.86 9.61
N PRO A 25 6.07 2.05 9.29
CA PRO A 25 5.45 2.92 10.27
C PRO A 25 4.33 2.19 11.02
N LYS A 26 4.13 2.53 12.29
CA LYS A 26 3.08 1.94 13.13
C LYS A 26 1.70 2.06 12.47
N GLU A 27 1.44 3.17 11.80
CA GLU A 27 0.21 3.43 11.05
C GLU A 27 0.02 2.47 9.88
N ALA A 28 1.11 2.13 9.16
CA ALA A 28 1.07 1.14 8.08
C ALA A 28 0.78 -0.26 8.62
N LYS A 29 1.44 -0.64 9.73
CA LYS A 29 1.19 -1.93 10.42
C LYS A 29 -0.27 -2.03 10.89
N ASN A 30 -0.78 -0.98 11.53
CA ASN A 30 -2.17 -0.92 12.00
C ASN A 30 -3.17 -1.03 10.85
N TYR A 31 -2.94 -0.30 9.75
CA TYR A 31 -3.80 -0.37 8.58
C TYR A 31 -3.84 -1.79 8.00
N LEU A 32 -2.67 -2.42 7.76
CA LEU A 32 -2.59 -3.78 7.22
C LEU A 32 -3.27 -4.82 8.12
N ASN A 33 -3.11 -4.68 9.44
CA ASN A 33 -3.74 -5.57 10.43
C ASN A 33 -5.26 -5.36 10.54
N SER A 34 -5.77 -4.17 10.20
CA SER A 34 -7.21 -3.87 10.24
C SER A 34 -8.01 -4.46 9.08
N LEU A 35 -7.34 -4.96 8.03
CA LEU A 35 -8.00 -5.47 6.82
C LEU A 35 -8.68 -6.82 7.09
N SER A 36 -10.00 -6.84 6.99
CA SER A 36 -10.80 -8.07 7.06
C SER A 36 -10.60 -8.94 5.81
N LYS A 37 -11.12 -10.18 5.84
CA LYS A 37 -11.14 -11.05 4.65
C LYS A 37 -11.91 -10.41 3.49
N THR A 38 -13.03 -9.75 3.80
CA THR A 38 -13.86 -9.04 2.81
C THR A 38 -13.12 -7.85 2.21
N ASP A 39 -12.42 -7.06 3.04
CA ASP A 39 -11.61 -5.95 2.55
C ASP A 39 -10.53 -6.42 1.57
N LYS A 40 -9.82 -7.50 1.94
CA LYS A 40 -8.80 -8.12 1.09
C LYS A 40 -9.37 -8.60 -0.23
N ALA A 41 -10.55 -9.22 -0.24
CA ALA A 41 -11.23 -9.66 -1.45
C ALA A 41 -11.59 -8.48 -2.37
N ALA A 42 -12.15 -7.40 -1.81
CA ALA A 42 -12.47 -6.18 -2.58
C ALA A 42 -11.22 -5.54 -3.20
N ILE A 43 -10.11 -5.49 -2.44
CA ILE A 43 -8.82 -4.99 -2.95
C ILE A 43 -8.29 -5.89 -4.08
N MET A 44 -8.30 -7.22 -3.92
CA MET A 44 -7.84 -8.17 -4.94
C MET A 44 -8.60 -8.00 -6.26
N GLU A 45 -9.93 -7.89 -6.20
CA GLU A 45 -10.75 -7.79 -7.40
C GLU A 45 -10.49 -6.52 -8.22
N ILE A 46 -10.29 -5.39 -7.53
CA ILE A 46 -9.97 -4.13 -8.20
C ILE A 46 -8.52 -4.15 -8.70
N ALA A 47 -7.60 -4.79 -7.97
CA ALA A 47 -6.22 -4.98 -8.41
C ALA A 47 -6.14 -5.79 -9.72
N LYS A 48 -6.91 -6.89 -9.86
CA LYS A 48 -7.02 -7.67 -11.12
C LYS A 48 -7.43 -6.84 -12.31
N ASN A 49 -8.16 -5.75 -12.08
CA ASN A 49 -8.70 -4.88 -13.11
C ASN A 49 -8.11 -3.46 -13.03
N PHE A 50 -6.91 -3.31 -12.47
CA PHE A 50 -6.33 -1.99 -12.20
C PHE A 50 -6.15 -1.15 -13.48
N ALA A 51 -5.86 -1.79 -14.62
CA ALA A 51 -5.79 -1.12 -15.92
C ALA A 51 -7.15 -0.55 -16.41
N LYS A 52 -8.26 -1.07 -15.88
CA LYS A 52 -9.63 -0.67 -16.24
C LYS A 52 -10.24 0.35 -15.27
N TYR A 53 -9.69 0.49 -14.07
CA TYR A 53 -10.32 1.27 -13.01
C TYR A 53 -9.44 2.41 -12.48
N ARG A 54 -10.06 3.57 -12.24
CA ARG A 54 -9.57 4.51 -11.23
C ARG A 54 -9.74 3.88 -9.84
N ALA A 55 -8.74 3.08 -9.46
CA ALA A 55 -8.58 2.32 -8.23
C ALA A 55 -9.40 2.78 -7.00
N LEU A 56 -9.25 4.04 -6.58
CA LEU A 56 -9.93 4.55 -5.38
C LEU A 56 -11.44 4.72 -5.61
N ALA A 57 -11.86 5.21 -6.77
CA ALA A 57 -13.27 5.41 -7.09
C ALA A 57 -14.00 4.06 -7.20
N ALA A 58 -13.38 3.07 -7.86
CA ALA A 58 -13.92 1.71 -7.92
C ALA A 58 -14.03 1.08 -6.53
N LEU A 59 -13.04 1.32 -5.65
CA LEU A 59 -13.08 0.78 -4.29
C LEU A 59 -14.14 1.46 -3.43
N LYS A 60 -14.30 2.78 -3.54
CA LYS A 60 -15.38 3.51 -2.87
C LYS A 60 -16.77 3.07 -3.33
N ALA A 61 -16.94 2.77 -4.61
CA ALA A 61 -18.20 2.25 -5.13
C ALA A 61 -18.54 0.84 -4.61
N LYS A 62 -17.52 -0.01 -4.41
CA LYS A 62 -17.71 -1.41 -3.99
C LYS A 62 -17.68 -1.62 -2.47
N ALA A 63 -16.81 -0.89 -1.79
CA ALA A 63 -16.52 -1.00 -0.36
C ALA A 63 -16.29 0.42 0.19
N PRO A 64 -17.36 1.21 0.37
CA PRO A 64 -17.27 2.63 0.70
C PRO A 64 -16.47 2.89 1.97
N GLU A 65 -16.73 2.15 3.05
CA GLU A 65 -15.98 2.29 4.31
C GLU A 65 -14.48 2.02 4.14
N LEU A 66 -14.12 1.01 3.34
CA LEU A 66 -12.71 0.72 3.04
C LEU A 66 -12.08 1.82 2.18
N GLY A 67 -12.82 2.33 1.20
CA GLY A 67 -12.42 3.47 0.38
C GLY A 67 -12.12 4.72 1.22
N ASP A 68 -12.96 5.01 2.21
CA ASP A 68 -12.80 6.13 3.13
C ASP A 68 -11.61 5.92 4.08
N ARG A 69 -11.44 4.70 4.62
CA ARG A 69 -10.26 4.36 5.44
C ARG A 69 -8.95 4.55 4.66
N ILE A 70 -8.92 4.15 3.39
CA ILE A 70 -7.74 4.32 2.53
C ILE A 70 -7.47 5.79 2.23
N GLU A 71 -8.50 6.56 1.93
CA GLU A 71 -8.34 7.99 1.67
C GLU A 71 -7.82 8.74 2.90
N LYS A 72 -8.40 8.46 4.07
CA LYS A 72 -7.93 9.03 5.35
C LYS A 72 -6.48 8.65 5.64
N TYR A 73 -6.09 7.40 5.41
CA TYR A 73 -4.70 6.96 5.57
C TYR A 73 -3.74 7.75 4.66
N ARG A 74 -4.10 7.95 3.38
CA ARG A 74 -3.28 8.71 2.42
C ARG A 74 -3.14 10.17 2.83
N GLN A 75 -4.25 10.80 3.19
CA GLN A 75 -4.26 12.19 3.64
C GLN A 75 -3.36 12.37 4.87
N ASN A 76 -3.47 11.47 5.86
CA ASN A 76 -2.63 11.54 7.06
C ASN A 76 -1.12 11.44 6.74
N ILE A 77 -0.73 10.54 5.84
CA ILE A 77 0.68 10.41 5.43
C ILE A 77 1.13 11.65 4.65
N GLN A 78 0.32 12.13 3.70
CA GLN A 78 0.64 13.30 2.90
C GLN A 78 0.79 14.56 3.76
N THR A 79 -0.13 14.80 4.70
CA THR A 79 -0.06 15.92 5.65
C THR A 79 1.23 15.90 6.46
N ARG A 80 1.68 14.71 6.91
CA ARG A 80 2.95 14.57 7.65
C ARG A 80 4.15 14.85 6.76
N ILE A 81 4.14 14.40 5.51
CA ILE A 81 5.21 14.67 4.54
C ILE A 81 5.29 16.17 4.21
N ASP A 82 4.14 16.81 4.05
CA ASP A 82 4.07 18.23 3.70
C ASP A 82 4.53 19.15 4.84
N ALA A 83 4.45 18.69 6.09
CA ALA A 83 4.96 19.41 7.26
C ALA A 83 6.49 19.31 7.44
N LEU A 84 7.19 18.51 6.63
CA LEU A 84 8.65 18.35 6.70
C LEU A 84 9.39 19.46 5.96
N GLY A 85 10.61 19.78 6.41
CA GLY A 85 11.54 20.60 5.66
C GLY A 85 11.99 19.94 4.33
N PRO A 86 12.57 20.68 3.38
CA PRO A 86 12.79 20.22 2.01
C PRO A 86 13.55 18.89 1.87
N GLU A 87 14.65 18.73 2.62
CA GLU A 87 15.48 17.51 2.58
C GLU A 87 14.72 16.29 3.14
N ALA A 88 14.11 16.44 4.32
CA ALA A 88 13.33 15.38 4.95
C ALA A 88 12.08 15.02 4.11
N LYS A 89 11.45 16.00 3.46
CA LYS A 89 10.32 15.80 2.55
C LYS A 89 10.75 14.98 1.33
N LYS A 90 11.90 15.29 0.73
CA LYS A 90 12.45 14.50 -0.38
C LYS A 90 12.68 13.05 0.05
N TYR A 91 13.36 12.85 1.18
CA TYR A 91 13.61 11.51 1.71
C TYR A 91 12.31 10.73 1.97
N ALA A 92 11.31 11.35 2.60
CA ALA A 92 10.03 10.70 2.88
C ALA A 92 9.29 10.31 1.58
N ASN A 93 9.34 11.14 0.54
CA ASN A 93 8.79 10.80 -0.77
C ASN A 93 9.52 9.63 -1.44
N ASP A 94 10.85 9.58 -1.34
CA ASP A 94 11.67 8.47 -1.88
C ASP A 94 11.30 7.14 -1.18
N VAL A 95 11.09 7.16 0.15
CA VAL A 95 10.62 6.00 0.92
C VAL A 95 9.22 5.56 0.50
N VAL A 96 8.28 6.50 0.31
CA VAL A 96 6.92 6.19 -0.17
C VAL A 96 6.95 5.58 -1.57
N ALA A 97 7.80 6.10 -2.46
CA ALA A 97 7.98 5.55 -3.80
C ALA A 97 8.56 4.13 -3.76
N MET A 98 9.56 3.88 -2.91
CA MET A 98 10.11 2.53 -2.68
C MET A 98 9.04 1.57 -2.15
N ALA A 99 8.27 1.97 -1.14
CA ALA A 99 7.16 1.18 -0.60
C ALA A 99 6.13 0.85 -1.69
N HIS A 100 5.83 1.80 -2.58
CA HIS A 100 4.95 1.56 -3.71
C HIS A 100 5.53 0.53 -4.70
N LYS A 101 6.82 0.61 -5.02
CA LYS A 101 7.50 -0.38 -5.88
C LYS A 101 7.47 -1.78 -5.28
N ILE A 102 7.68 -1.89 -3.95
CA ILE A 102 7.57 -3.15 -3.22
C ILE A 102 6.19 -3.77 -3.42
N HIS A 103 5.18 -2.97 -3.10
CA HIS A 103 3.78 -3.33 -3.18
C HIS A 103 3.34 -3.77 -4.59
N VAL A 104 3.78 -3.08 -5.64
CA VAL A 104 3.50 -3.46 -7.04
C VAL A 104 4.23 -4.76 -7.42
N SER A 105 5.47 -4.94 -7.01
CA SER A 105 6.23 -6.14 -7.39
C SER A 105 5.66 -7.39 -6.71
N ILE A 106 5.27 -7.29 -5.44
CA ILE A 106 4.54 -8.36 -4.76
C ILE A 106 3.19 -8.61 -5.43
N ALA A 107 2.52 -7.56 -5.91
CA ALA A 107 1.30 -7.68 -6.72
C ALA A 107 1.52 -8.35 -8.10
N ASP A 108 2.74 -8.36 -8.62
CA ASP A 108 3.10 -9.12 -9.82
C ASP A 108 3.53 -10.56 -9.49
N GLY A 109 3.45 -10.99 -8.22
CA GLY A 109 3.98 -12.27 -7.76
C GLY A 109 5.52 -12.33 -7.73
N LYS A 110 6.20 -11.18 -7.86
CA LYS A 110 7.66 -11.11 -7.80
C LYS A 110 8.10 -11.10 -6.35
N LYS A 111 9.00 -12.01 -6.00
CA LYS A 111 9.69 -12.01 -4.71
C LYS A 111 10.85 -11.01 -4.78
N LEU A 112 10.76 -9.94 -4.02
CA LEU A 112 11.80 -8.91 -3.98
C LEU A 112 12.99 -9.36 -3.15
N THR A 113 14.18 -8.98 -3.60
CA THR A 113 15.45 -9.11 -2.89
C THR A 113 15.86 -7.77 -2.28
N PRO A 114 16.78 -7.75 -1.30
CA PRO A 114 17.35 -6.49 -0.81
C PRO A 114 18.01 -5.63 -1.90
N ALA A 115 18.46 -6.23 -3.00
CA ALA A 115 19.05 -5.51 -4.12
C ALA A 115 18.02 -4.71 -4.94
N ASP A 116 16.75 -5.12 -4.95
CA ASP A 116 15.67 -4.44 -5.67
C ASP A 116 15.20 -3.14 -4.99
N LEU A 117 15.70 -2.94 -3.76
CA LEU A 117 15.26 -1.98 -2.75
C LEU A 117 16.36 -0.99 -2.35
N LYS A 118 17.51 -1.04 -3.03
CA LYS A 118 18.56 -0.01 -3.01
C LYS A 118 18.34 0.96 -4.17
#